data_AF-A0A2T6B5X2-F1
#
_entry.id   AF-A0A2T6B5X2-F1
#
_cell.length_a   1.000
_cell.length_b   1.000
_cell.length_c   1.000
_cell.angle_alpha   90.00
_cell.angle_beta   90.00
_cell.angle_gamma   90.00
#
_symmetry.space_group_name_H-M   'P 1'
#
loop_
_entity.id
_entity.type
_entity.pdbx_description
1 polymer ?
#
loop_
_entity_poly.entity_id
_entity_poly.type
_entity_poly.pdbx_seq_one_letter_code
_entity_poly.pdbx_strand_id
1 'polypeptide(L)' 'MDEKTLNSLRGAIAEWEAETFHLPEVWGETWDDLPIGEKVKTGNAFLRAVRDGRVPEAEDTGRKAGGGRIYRKVQ' A
#
# COMPACT_ATOMS: atom_id res chain seq x y z
N MET A 1 -1.73 -4.11 10.77
CA MET A 1 -2.35 -2.83 10.37
C MET A 1 -3.78 -2.86 10.87
N ASP A 2 -4.24 -1.78 11.49
CA ASP A 2 -5.61 -1.68 11.97
C ASP A 2 -6.60 -1.34 10.84
N GLU A 3 -7.88 -1.49 11.15
CA GLU A 3 -8.98 -1.34 10.19
C GLU A 3 -9.18 0.11 9.74
N LYS A 4 -8.88 1.10 10.60
CA LYS A 4 -8.99 2.52 10.27
C LYS A 4 -7.97 2.88 9.18
N THR A 5 -6.71 2.51 9.41
CA THR A 5 -5.61 2.72 8.47
C THR A 5 -5.89 2.03 7.14
N LEU A 6 -6.41 0.79 7.19
CA LEU A 6 -6.74 0.05 5.99
C LEU A 6 -7.83 0.75 5.17
N ASN A 7 -8.90 1.22 5.81
CA ASN A 7 -9.97 1.95 5.12
C ASN A 7 -9.50 3.29 4.54
N SER A 8 -8.62 4.03 5.23
CA SER A 8 -7.98 5.21 4.65
C SER A 8 -7.18 4.89 3.39
N LEU A 9 -6.38 3.82 3.42
CA LEU A 9 -5.62 3.40 2.24
C LEU A 9 -6.50 2.94 1.09
N ARG A 10 -7.59 2.22 1.37
CA ARG A 10 -8.55 1.81 0.33
C ARG A 10 -9.15 3.02 -0.38
N GLY A 11 -9.54 4.05 0.36
CA GLY A 11 -10.00 5.32 -0.22
C GLY A 11 -8.93 5.98 -1.09
N ALA A 12 -7.71 6.12 -0.56
CA ALA A 12 -6.60 6.71 -1.30
C ALA A 12 -6.27 5.94 -2.60
N ILE A 13 -6.31 4.60 -2.58
CA ILE A 13 -6.08 3.75 -3.75
C ILE A 13 -7.23 3.88 -4.75
N ALA A 14 -8.48 3.93 -4.27
CA ALA A 14 -9.66 4.10 -5.12
C ALA A 14 -9.66 5.43 -5.88
N GLU A 15 -9.14 6.49 -5.26
CA GLU A 15 -8.98 7.82 -5.88
C GLU A 15 -7.65 7.95 -6.64
N TRP A 16 -6.76 6.95 -6.60
CA TRP A 16 -5.46 7.03 -7.26
C TRP A 16 -5.59 7.00 -8.79
N GLU A 17 -5.03 7.99 -9.47
CA GLU A 17 -5.18 8.16 -10.92
C GLU A 17 -4.39 7.13 -11.74
N ALA A 18 -3.24 6.67 -11.24
CA ALA A 18 -2.38 5.76 -11.98
C ALA A 18 -2.80 4.29 -11.82
N GLU A 19 -2.53 3.46 -12.83
CA GLU A 19 -2.80 2.02 -12.78
C GLU A 19 -1.89 1.28 -11.79
N THR A 20 -0.74 1.86 -11.45
CA THR A 20 0.24 1.27 -10.53
C THR A 20 0.67 2.26 -9.47
N PHE A 21 1.04 1.73 -8.30
CA PHE A 21 1.50 2.54 -7.18
C PHE A 21 2.44 1.77 -6.27
N HIS A 22 3.17 2.51 -5.45
CA HIS A 22 3.90 2.04 -4.29
C HIS A 22 3.14 2.46 -3.01
N LEU A 23 3.19 1.62 -1.97
CA LEU A 23 2.55 1.94 -0.68
C LEU A 23 2.89 3.36 -0.14
N PRO A 24 4.14 3.84 -0.17
CA PRO A 24 4.47 5.20 0.28
C PRO A 24 3.65 6.30 -0.42
N GLU A 25 3.34 6.13 -1.70
CA GLU A 25 2.65 7.14 -2.52
C GLU A 25 1.21 7.32 -2.06
N VAL A 26 0.51 6.22 -1.78
CA VAL A 26 -0.87 6.23 -1.27
C VAL A 26 -0.96 6.39 0.25
N TRP A 27 0.13 6.15 0.97
CA TRP A 27 0.25 6.44 2.40
C TRP A 27 0.40 7.94 2.67
N GLY A 28 1.06 8.65 1.75
CA GLY A 28 1.28 10.08 1.82
C GLY A 28 2.43 10.50 2.73
N GLU A 29 2.45 11.79 3.05
CA GLU A 29 3.56 12.56 3.63
C GLU A 29 4.17 11.93 4.89
N THR A 30 3.32 11.38 5.76
CA THR A 30 3.75 10.76 7.03
C THR A 30 4.55 9.48 6.87
N TRP A 31 4.61 8.92 5.65
CA TRP A 31 5.45 7.76 5.36
C TRP A 31 6.91 8.05 5.69
N ASP A 32 7.41 9.23 5.31
CA ASP A 32 8.82 9.53 5.44
C ASP A 32 9.27 9.72 6.88
N ASP A 33 8.36 10.14 7.76
CA ASP A 33 8.55 10.27 9.21
C ASP A 33 8.64 8.92 9.93
N LEU A 34 8.22 7.82 9.29
CA LEU A 34 8.28 6.50 9.91
C LEU A 34 9.74 6.01 10.06
N PRO A 35 10.12 5.49 11.25
CA PRO A 35 11.38 4.76 11.39
C PRO A 35 11.46 3.58 10.41
N ILE A 36 12.67 3.24 9.96
CA ILE A 36 12.88 2.15 8.97
C ILE A 36 12.19 0.84 9.40
N GLY A 37 12.26 0.50 10.69
CA GLY A 37 11.59 -0.69 11.23
C GLY A 37 10.07 -0.65 11.06
N GLU A 38 9.45 0.51 11.27
CA GLU A 38 8.00 0.70 11.08
C GLU A 38 7.62 0.74 9.59
N LYS A 39 8.46 1.30 8.71
CA LYS A 39 8.27 1.22 7.25
C LYS A 39 8.21 -0.25 6.79
N VAL A 40 9.15 -1.07 7.25
CA VAL A 40 9.20 -2.51 6.91
C VAL A 40 7.98 -3.26 7.46
N LYS A 41 7.64 -3.03 8.74
CA LYS A 41 6.47 -3.66 9.39
C LYS A 41 5.17 -3.27 8.69
N THR A 42 5.01 -2.00 8.36
CA THR A 42 3.85 -1.46 7.65
C THR A 42 3.73 -2.04 6.24
N GLY A 43 4.83 -2.06 5.49
CA GLY A 43 4.86 -2.66 4.15
C GLY A 43 4.50 -4.15 4.15
N ASN A 44 5.02 -4.91 5.12
CA ASN A 44 4.67 -6.33 5.28
C ASN A 44 3.20 -6.53 5.69
N ALA A 45 2.68 -5.68 6.57
CA ALA A 45 1.28 -5.75 6.98
C ALA A 45 0.33 -5.44 5.82
N PHE A 46 0.64 -4.42 5.02
CA PHE A 46 -0.13 -4.08 3.81
C PHE A 46 -0.08 -5.21 2.79
N LEU A 47 1.10 -5.79 2.52
CA LEU A 47 1.24 -6.93 1.61
C LEU A 47 0.37 -8.11 2.02
N ARG A 48 0.34 -8.46 3.31
CA ARG A 48 -0.54 -9.51 3.82
C ARG A 48 -2.01 -9.15 3.58
N ALA A 49 -2.42 -7.92 3.92
CA ALA A 49 -3.80 -7.48 3.72
C ALA A 49 -4.24 -7.56 2.25
N VAL A 50 -3.38 -7.19 1.29
CA VAL A 50 -3.64 -7.34 -0.16
C VAL A 50 -3.82 -8.81 -0.52
N ARG A 51 -2.90 -9.69 -0.09
CA ARG A 51 -2.97 -11.13 -0.40
C ARG A 51 -4.13 -11.86 0.27
N ASP A 52 -4.56 -11.37 1.42
CA ASP A 52 -5.72 -11.88 2.16
C ASP A 52 -7.04 -11.32 1.59
N GLY A 53 -7.01 -10.52 0.52
CA GLY A 53 -8.20 -9.95 -0.11
C GLY A 53 -8.87 -8.83 0.68
N ARG A 54 -8.19 -8.23 1.66
CA ARG A 54 -8.72 -7.15 2.50
C ARG A 54 -8.58 -5.75 1.86
N VAL A 55 -7.85 -5.65 0.76
CA VAL A 55 -7.68 -4.43 -0.04
C VAL A 55 -8.11 -4.77 -1.48
N PRO A 56 -9.42 -4.85 -1.76
CA PRO A 56 -9.92 -5.27 -3.08
C PRO A 56 -9.51 -4.32 -4.21
N GLU A 57 -9.18 -3.07 -3.88
CA GLU A 57 -8.74 -2.04 -4.83
C GLU A 57 -7.28 -2.24 -5.28
N ALA A 58 -6.55 -3.23 -4.73
CA ALA A 58 -5.13 -3.45 -5.00
C ALA A 58 -4.80 -4.92 -5.30
N GLU A 59 -3.95 -5.13 -6.31
CA GLU A 59 -3.36 -6.42 -6.67
C GLU A 59 -1.85 -6.39 -6.43
N ASP A 60 -1.33 -7.47 -5.81
CA ASP A 60 0.11 -7.71 -5.72
C ASP A 60 0.68 -8.14 -7.09
N THR A 61 1.47 -7.29 -7.72
CA THR A 61 2.11 -7.62 -9.02
C THR A 61 3.30 -8.58 -8.91
N GLY A 62 3.81 -8.82 -7.71
CA GLY A 62 5.05 -9.58 -7.45
C GLY A 62 6.33 -8.80 -7.78
N ARG A 63 6.24 -7.63 -8.43
CA ARG A 63 7.39 -6.86 -8.90
C ARG A 63 7.87 -5.83 -7.88
N LYS A 64 9.14 -5.46 -8.00
CA LYS A 64 9.77 -4.40 -7.22
C LYS A 64 10.57 -3.47 -8.13
N ALA A 65 10.53 -2.18 -7.86
CA ALA A 65 11.37 -1.15 -8.49
C ALA A 65 11.60 -0.02 -7.48
N GLY A 66 12.70 0.73 -7.62
CA GLY A 66 12.99 1.89 -6.77
C GLY A 66 13.08 1.59 -5.27
N GLY A 67 13.40 0.35 -4.87
CA GLY A 67 13.42 -0.07 -3.46
C GLY A 67 12.04 -0.41 -2.87
N GLY A 68 10.96 -0.25 -3.62
CA GLY A 68 9.58 -0.51 -3.22
C GLY A 68 8.93 -1.66 -3.98
N ARG A 69 7.77 -2.09 -3.49
CA ARG A 69 6.92 -3.09 -4.13
C ARG A 69 5.87 -2.37 -4.98
N ILE A 70 5.61 -2.88 -6.19
CA ILE A 70 4.64 -2.29 -7.11
C ILE A 70 3.31 -3.03 -6.94
N TYR A 71 2.25 -2.28 -6.70
CA TYR A 71 0.88 -2.75 -6.70
C TYR A 71 0.17 -2.24 -7.95
N ARG A 72 -0.83 -2.99 -8.40
CA ARG A 72 -1.74 -2.55 -9.46
C ARG A 72 -3.07 -2.18 -8.82
N LYS A 73 -3.63 -1.04 -9.21
CA LYS A 73 -5.00 -0.67 -8.86
C LYS A 73 -5.99 -1.54 -9.63
N VAL A 74 -6.97 -2.09 -8.94
CA VAL A 74 -8.06 -2.86 -9.55
C VAL A 74 -9.36 -2.05 -9.40
N GLN A 75 -10.09 -1.91 -10.51
CA GLN A 75 -11.40 -1.24 -10.56
C GLN A 75 -12.50 -2.11 -9.99
#